data_AF-A0A944V4G5-F1
#
_entry.id   AF-A0A944V4G5-F1
#
_cell.length_a   1.000
_cell.length_b   1.000
_cell.length_c   1.000
_cell.angle_alpha   90.00
_cell.angle_beta   90.00
_cell.angle_gamma   90.00
#
_symmetry.space_group_name_H-M   'P 1'
#
loop_
_entity.id
_entity.type
_entity.pdbx_description
1 polymer ?
#
loop_
_entity_poly.entity_id
_entity_poly.type
_entity_poly.pdbx_seq_one_letter_code
_entity_poly.pdbx_strand_id
1 'polypeptide(L)'
;VAIAAITSCTNTSNPGVIMAAGLLARNARQRGLTVKPWVKTSLAPGSKVVTDYLSDAGLLDDLENIGFSVVGYGCTTCIGNSGPLPGPVSEVIREQGLIACAVLSGNRNFEGRVHAEVRMNFLASPPLVVAYALAGTTDIDLVNDPIGVDGQGSPVTLADLWPQQLEINQAVARHVTREMFRSRYSDVFRGDSQWGEVPVSAGNRFAWDEHSTYVRRPPYFDHMERTPGQLKAITSARVLALLGDSITTDHISPAGAIQADSPAGQYLQEHGVERADFNSYGSRRGNHEVMVRGTFANIRLRNAMAPGTEGGWTTFQPGGEQMTIYDAAVSYAATGTALLVIGGKEYGTGSSRDWAAKGASLLGVKAVLVESFERIHRSNLIGMGVLPLEFADGQSAQSLEISGTEVFDLAQPVVGGTELEVRMTRADGIIRSFMTKVRIDTPKEWDYYCNGGILPYMVRQLLD
;
A
#
# COMPACT_ATOMS: atom_id res chain seq x y z
N VAL A 1 -19.63 -1.76 -12.15
CA VAL A 1 -19.18 -1.24 -10.84
C VAL A 1 -19.50 -2.27 -9.78
N ALA A 2 -18.48 -2.82 -9.11
CA ALA A 2 -18.64 -3.75 -7.98
C ALA A 2 -18.48 -3.05 -6.62
N ILE A 3 -17.71 -1.95 -6.57
CA ILE A 3 -17.50 -1.15 -5.36
C ILE A 3 -17.72 0.32 -5.69
N ALA A 4 -18.50 1.02 -4.87
CA ALA A 4 -18.67 2.47 -4.91
C ALA A 4 -18.43 3.04 -3.50
N ALA A 5 -17.30 3.72 -3.29
CA ALA A 5 -16.90 4.15 -1.95
C ALA A 5 -16.66 5.66 -1.85
N ILE A 6 -17.50 6.34 -1.07
CA ILE A 6 -17.19 7.69 -0.59
C ILE A 6 -16.25 7.52 0.61
N THR A 7 -14.96 7.70 0.36
CA THR A 7 -13.87 7.42 1.32
C THR A 7 -12.77 8.48 1.18
N SER A 8 -11.67 8.29 1.91
CA SER A 8 -10.45 9.11 1.91
C SER A 8 -10.59 10.48 2.55
N CYS A 9 -9.56 10.86 3.31
CA CYS A 9 -9.39 12.21 3.80
C CYS A 9 -9.32 13.25 2.67
N THR A 10 -8.91 12.87 1.46
CA THR A 10 -8.81 13.76 0.28
C THR A 10 -10.12 14.48 -0.04
N ASN A 11 -11.24 13.75 -0.01
CA ASN A 11 -12.54 14.29 -0.41
C ASN A 11 -13.49 14.45 0.78
N THR A 12 -13.40 13.58 1.80
CA THR A 12 -14.27 13.68 2.99
C THR A 12 -13.95 14.88 3.88
N SER A 13 -12.78 15.52 3.70
CA SER A 13 -12.45 16.79 4.35
C SER A 13 -13.03 18.01 3.63
N ASN A 14 -13.64 17.84 2.46
CA ASN A 14 -14.20 18.94 1.66
C ASN A 14 -15.74 18.90 1.75
N PRO A 15 -16.37 19.80 2.53
CA PRO A 15 -17.82 19.80 2.69
C PRO A 15 -18.58 20.04 1.40
N GLY A 16 -18.02 20.78 0.43
CA GLY A 16 -18.71 21.08 -0.83
C GLY A 16 -19.03 19.82 -1.63
N VAL A 17 -18.05 18.92 -1.79
CA VAL A 17 -18.27 17.69 -2.56
C VAL A 17 -19.07 16.64 -1.79
N ILE A 18 -18.99 16.62 -0.45
CA ILE A 18 -19.82 15.74 0.37
C ILE A 18 -21.29 16.21 0.38
N MET A 19 -21.55 17.51 0.51
CA MET A 19 -22.89 18.08 0.36
C MET A 19 -23.44 17.83 -1.03
N ALA A 20 -22.62 17.96 -2.08
CA ALA A 20 -23.04 17.62 -3.44
C ALA A 20 -23.45 16.14 -3.58
N ALA A 21 -22.72 15.21 -2.96
CA ALA A 21 -23.09 13.80 -2.96
C ALA A 21 -24.42 13.55 -2.23
N GLY A 22 -24.62 14.18 -1.07
CA GLY A 22 -25.87 14.10 -0.32
C GLY A 22 -27.06 14.66 -1.10
N LEU A 23 -26.91 15.83 -1.73
CA LEU A 23 -27.94 16.44 -2.56
C LEU A 23 -28.26 15.59 -3.81
N LEU A 24 -27.25 14.99 -4.44
CA LEU A 24 -27.47 14.07 -5.55
C LEU A 24 -28.24 12.82 -5.10
N ALA A 25 -27.90 12.26 -3.94
CA ALA A 25 -28.63 11.14 -3.34
C ALA A 25 -30.09 11.50 -3.04
N ARG A 26 -30.34 12.68 -2.47
CA ARG A 26 -31.70 13.22 -2.25
C ARG A 26 -32.49 13.29 -3.55
N ASN A 27 -31.91 13.87 -4.60
CA ASN A 27 -32.56 14.00 -5.90
C ASN A 27 -32.86 12.62 -6.52
N ALA A 28 -31.93 11.67 -6.40
CA ALA A 28 -32.11 10.30 -6.87
C ALA A 28 -33.28 9.61 -6.12
N ARG A 29 -33.32 9.73 -4.79
CA ARG A 29 -34.38 9.20 -3.95
C ARG A 29 -35.75 9.81 -4.27
N GLN A 30 -35.82 11.12 -4.54
CA GLN A 30 -37.06 11.78 -4.95
C GLN A 30 -37.59 11.28 -6.30
N ARG A 31 -36.71 10.80 -7.18
CA ARG A 31 -37.06 10.10 -8.43
C ARG A 31 -37.29 8.59 -8.24
N GLY A 32 -37.20 8.06 -7.02
CA GLY A 32 -37.38 6.63 -6.74
C GLY A 32 -36.22 5.74 -7.21
N LEU A 33 -35.05 6.32 -7.49
CA LEU A 33 -33.87 5.55 -7.88
C LEU A 33 -33.19 4.91 -6.67
N THR A 34 -32.65 3.71 -6.89
CA THR A 34 -31.82 2.98 -5.93
C THR A 34 -30.58 2.43 -6.62
N VAL A 35 -29.53 2.18 -5.83
CA VAL A 35 -28.28 1.58 -6.33
C VAL A 35 -28.52 0.14 -6.78
N LYS A 36 -27.80 -0.30 -7.81
CA LYS A 36 -27.89 -1.68 -8.29
C LYS A 36 -27.43 -2.67 -7.22
N PRO A 37 -28.10 -3.84 -7.07
CA PRO A 37 -27.89 -4.74 -5.92
C PRO A 37 -26.51 -5.40 -5.86
N TRP A 38 -25.76 -5.43 -6.97
CA TRP A 38 -24.40 -5.96 -7.00
C TRP A 38 -23.32 -4.95 -6.59
N VAL A 39 -23.67 -3.67 -6.41
CA VAL A 39 -22.72 -2.61 -6.07
C VAL A 39 -22.56 -2.55 -4.55
N LYS A 40 -21.35 -2.81 -4.07
CA LYS A 40 -21.01 -2.59 -2.66
C LYS A 40 -20.73 -1.12 -2.40
N THR A 41 -21.68 -0.45 -1.74
CA THR A 41 -21.60 0.96 -1.37
C THR A 41 -21.00 1.17 0.02
N SER A 42 -20.36 2.31 0.25
CA SER A 42 -19.88 2.71 1.58
C SER A 42 -19.64 4.21 1.70
N LEU A 43 -19.98 4.77 2.86
CA LEU A 43 -19.55 6.10 3.30
C LEU A 43 -18.58 5.94 4.48
N ALA A 44 -17.34 6.40 4.32
CA ALA A 44 -16.31 6.35 5.36
C ALA A 44 -15.72 7.74 5.59
N PRO A 45 -16.33 8.55 6.47
CA PRO A 45 -15.88 9.91 6.70
C PRO A 45 -14.54 9.98 7.44
N GLY A 46 -13.73 11.00 7.14
CA GLY A 46 -12.49 11.25 7.86
C GLY A 46 -12.68 11.78 9.30
N SER A 47 -13.87 12.27 9.64
CA SER A 47 -14.21 12.72 11.00
C SER A 47 -15.71 12.65 11.27
N LYS A 48 -16.11 12.64 12.54
CA LYS A 48 -17.52 12.66 12.97
C LYS A 48 -18.27 13.94 12.55
N VAL A 49 -17.55 15.05 12.35
CA VAL A 49 -18.13 16.33 11.90
C VAL A 49 -18.84 16.20 10.55
N VAL A 50 -18.37 15.29 9.70
CA VAL A 50 -19.00 15.02 8.39
C VAL A 50 -20.41 14.48 8.55
N THR A 51 -20.56 13.49 9.43
CA THR A 51 -21.86 12.91 9.75
C THR A 51 -22.78 13.95 10.41
N ASP A 52 -22.23 14.83 11.26
CA ASP A 52 -23.02 15.86 11.93
C ASP A 52 -23.67 16.83 10.95
N TYR A 53 -22.89 17.43 10.03
CA TYR A 53 -23.46 18.38 9.09
C TYR A 53 -24.35 17.71 8.03
N LEU A 54 -24.10 16.44 7.69
CA LEU A 54 -24.98 15.69 6.79
C LEU A 54 -26.32 15.38 7.48
N SER A 55 -26.30 15.05 8.77
CA SER A 55 -27.51 14.82 9.56
C SER A 55 -28.30 16.10 9.74
N ASP A 56 -27.64 17.21 10.09
CA ASP A 56 -28.26 18.53 10.24
C ASP A 56 -28.89 19.03 8.93
N ALA A 57 -28.29 18.70 7.78
CA ALA A 57 -28.84 18.98 6.46
C ALA A 57 -29.95 18.01 6.01
N GLY A 58 -30.22 16.93 6.77
CA GLY A 58 -31.13 15.85 6.38
C GLY A 58 -30.63 14.96 5.24
N LEU A 59 -29.37 15.11 4.82
CA LEU A 59 -28.79 14.42 3.66
C LEU A 59 -28.14 13.09 4.02
N LEU A 60 -27.88 12.82 5.31
CA LEU A 60 -27.37 11.51 5.74
C LEU A 60 -28.40 10.42 5.42
N ASP A 61 -29.66 10.62 5.80
CA ASP A 61 -30.75 9.68 5.53
C ASP A 61 -30.93 9.42 4.03
N ASP A 62 -30.71 10.43 3.18
CA ASP A 62 -30.77 10.29 1.73
C ASP A 62 -29.63 9.42 1.18
N LEU A 63 -28.41 9.59 1.68
CA LEU A 63 -27.28 8.73 1.35
C LEU A 63 -27.51 7.29 1.81
N GLU A 64 -27.99 7.10 3.04
CA GLU A 64 -28.28 5.78 3.60
C GLU A 64 -29.36 5.05 2.81
N ASN A 65 -30.40 5.76 2.37
CA ASN A 65 -31.50 5.17 1.60
C ASN A 65 -31.06 4.55 0.28
N ILE A 66 -30.04 5.14 -0.37
CA ILE A 66 -29.45 4.60 -1.60
C ILE A 66 -28.22 3.71 -1.34
N GLY A 67 -27.97 3.31 -0.09
CA GLY A 67 -26.96 2.32 0.30
C GLY A 67 -25.64 2.89 0.82
N PHE A 68 -25.45 4.20 0.92
CA PHE A 68 -24.22 4.81 1.43
C PHE A 68 -24.24 5.03 2.94
N SER A 69 -24.35 3.93 3.69
CA SER A 69 -24.27 3.97 5.16
C SER A 69 -22.87 4.30 5.68
N VAL A 70 -22.81 4.96 6.84
CA VAL A 70 -21.55 5.20 7.55
C VAL A 70 -20.98 3.86 8.03
N VAL A 71 -19.93 3.37 7.38
CA VAL A 71 -19.29 2.08 7.72
C VAL A 71 -18.14 2.22 8.72
N GLY A 72 -17.71 3.45 9.00
CA GLY A 72 -16.66 3.73 9.96
C GLY A 72 -15.94 5.05 9.70
N TYR A 73 -15.17 5.49 10.70
CA TYR A 73 -14.37 6.72 10.65
C TYR A 73 -12.89 6.38 10.48
N GLY A 74 -12.42 6.35 9.23
CA GLY A 74 -11.04 5.96 8.92
C GLY A 74 -10.80 5.67 7.44
N CYS A 75 -9.61 5.16 7.12
CA CYS A 75 -9.18 5.00 5.72
C CYS A 75 -10.02 4.01 4.90
N THR A 76 -10.52 2.91 5.50
CA THR A 76 -11.38 1.90 4.86
C THR A 76 -10.93 1.54 3.42
N THR A 77 -11.79 1.68 2.42
CA THR A 77 -11.54 1.36 1.01
C THR A 77 -10.36 2.14 0.41
N CYS A 78 -10.02 3.34 0.89
CA CYS A 78 -8.89 4.13 0.38
C CYS A 78 -7.53 3.44 0.59
N ILE A 79 -7.40 2.63 1.65
CA ILE A 79 -6.19 1.85 1.95
C ILE A 79 -6.29 0.38 1.53
N GLY A 80 -7.39 -0.01 0.87
CA GLY A 80 -7.64 -1.40 0.49
C GLY A 80 -8.41 -2.22 1.53
N ASN A 81 -8.82 -1.61 2.65
CA ASN A 81 -9.70 -2.24 3.63
C ASN A 81 -11.15 -2.15 3.18
N SER A 82 -11.43 -2.70 1.99
CA SER A 82 -12.72 -2.68 1.33
C SER A 82 -13.65 -3.81 1.77
N GLY A 83 -13.12 -4.85 2.45
CA GLY A 83 -13.86 -6.03 2.89
C GLY A 83 -14.37 -6.89 1.71
N PRO A 84 -14.98 -8.06 1.96
CA PRO A 84 -15.38 -8.98 0.89
C PRO A 84 -16.50 -8.42 0.00
N LEU A 85 -16.50 -8.77 -1.28
CA LEU A 85 -17.67 -8.59 -2.15
C LEU A 85 -18.79 -9.57 -1.73
N PRO A 86 -20.06 -9.28 -2.07
CA PRO A 86 -21.12 -10.27 -1.92
C PRO A 86 -20.76 -11.59 -2.62
N GLY A 87 -20.99 -12.73 -1.97
CA GLY A 87 -20.60 -14.06 -2.47
C GLY A 87 -20.97 -14.32 -3.94
N PRO A 88 -22.25 -14.12 -4.34
CA PRO A 88 -22.67 -14.30 -5.74
C PRO A 88 -21.95 -13.38 -6.74
N VAL A 89 -21.55 -12.17 -6.32
CA VAL A 89 -20.80 -11.23 -7.18
C VAL A 89 -19.37 -11.71 -7.37
N SER A 90 -18.71 -12.14 -6.29
CA SER A 90 -17.36 -12.72 -6.31
C SER A 90 -17.29 -13.96 -7.21
N GLU A 91 -18.26 -14.87 -7.08
CA GLU A 91 -18.35 -16.08 -7.89
C GLU A 91 -18.43 -15.76 -9.39
N VAL A 92 -19.33 -14.86 -9.79
CA VAL A 92 -19.51 -14.48 -11.20
C VAL A 92 -18.27 -13.79 -11.77
N ILE A 93 -17.63 -12.89 -11.01
CA ILE A 93 -16.39 -12.23 -11.45
C ILE A 93 -15.31 -13.28 -11.75
N ARG A 94 -15.16 -14.28 -10.87
CA ARG A 94 -14.16 -15.34 -11.02
C ARG A 94 -14.48 -16.27 -12.18
N GLU A 95 -15.70 -16.81 -12.23
CA GLU A 95 -16.10 -17.85 -13.19
C GLU A 95 -16.16 -17.34 -14.62
N GLN A 96 -16.62 -16.11 -14.83
CA GLN A 96 -16.73 -15.50 -16.15
C GLN A 96 -15.52 -14.63 -16.52
N GLY A 97 -14.55 -14.49 -15.63
CA GLY A 97 -13.37 -13.66 -15.85
C GLY A 97 -13.69 -12.19 -16.09
N LEU A 98 -14.78 -11.67 -15.48
CA LEU A 98 -15.24 -10.30 -15.71
C LEU A 98 -14.22 -9.27 -15.23
N ILE A 99 -14.09 -8.18 -15.97
CA ILE A 99 -13.29 -7.03 -15.54
C ILE A 99 -14.19 -6.11 -14.68
N ALA A 100 -14.32 -6.45 -13.40
CA ALA A 100 -15.01 -5.61 -12.44
C ALA A 100 -14.24 -4.30 -12.17
N CYS A 101 -15.00 -3.23 -11.86
CA CYS A 101 -14.45 -1.92 -11.53
C CYS A 101 -14.89 -1.41 -10.14
N ALA A 102 -14.04 -0.64 -9.50
CA ALA A 102 -14.37 0.17 -8.33
C ALA A 102 -14.33 1.66 -8.69
N VAL A 103 -15.26 2.43 -8.14
CA VAL A 103 -15.26 3.90 -8.20
C VAL A 103 -15.16 4.42 -6.78
N LEU A 104 -14.14 5.23 -6.49
CA LEU A 104 -13.88 5.70 -5.13
C LEU A 104 -13.42 7.15 -5.10
N SER A 105 -13.77 7.87 -4.04
CA SER A 105 -13.28 9.24 -3.80
C SER A 105 -11.89 9.26 -3.14
N GLY A 106 -11.07 8.26 -3.46
CA GLY A 106 -9.69 8.11 -3.00
C GLY A 106 -8.69 8.98 -3.75
N ASN A 107 -7.40 8.70 -3.54
CA ASN A 107 -6.28 9.34 -4.23
C ASN A 107 -5.31 8.36 -4.91
N ARG A 108 -5.58 7.05 -4.81
CA ARG A 108 -4.75 5.99 -5.38
C ARG A 108 -5.63 4.86 -5.90
N ASN A 109 -5.31 4.36 -7.07
CA ASN A 109 -6.10 3.38 -7.81
C ASN A 109 -5.23 2.30 -8.47
N PHE A 110 -4.04 2.03 -7.92
CA PHE A 110 -3.16 0.95 -8.39
C PHE A 110 -3.88 -0.41 -8.39
N GLU A 111 -3.48 -1.28 -9.33
CA GLU A 111 -4.03 -2.63 -9.44
C GLU A 111 -3.86 -3.41 -8.12
N GLY A 112 -4.88 -4.17 -7.72
CA GLY A 112 -4.87 -4.98 -6.49
C GLY A 112 -4.90 -4.20 -5.18
N ARG A 113 -4.83 -2.85 -5.20
CA ARG A 113 -4.82 -2.03 -3.98
C ARG A 113 -6.20 -1.86 -3.36
N VAL A 114 -7.24 -1.59 -4.16
CA VAL A 114 -8.58 -1.27 -3.65
C VAL A 114 -9.29 -2.53 -3.18
N HIS A 115 -9.28 -3.59 -4.00
CA HIS A 115 -9.85 -4.89 -3.70
C HIS A 115 -9.17 -5.95 -4.59
N ALA A 116 -8.94 -7.16 -4.08
CA ALA A 116 -8.19 -8.20 -4.79
C ALA A 116 -8.88 -8.68 -6.08
N GLU A 117 -10.21 -8.71 -6.08
CA GLU A 117 -11.05 -9.16 -7.21
C GLU A 117 -11.38 -8.06 -8.22
N VAL A 118 -10.94 -6.82 -7.99
CA VAL A 118 -11.25 -5.67 -8.86
C VAL A 118 -10.00 -5.24 -9.62
N ARG A 119 -10.09 -5.28 -10.96
CA ARG A 119 -8.96 -4.96 -11.85
C ARG A 119 -8.90 -3.49 -12.25
N MET A 120 -10.05 -2.82 -12.38
CA MET A 120 -10.12 -1.40 -12.76
C MET A 120 -10.57 -0.54 -11.58
N ASN A 121 -9.84 0.54 -11.29
CA ASN A 121 -10.15 1.41 -10.18
C ASN A 121 -10.16 2.87 -10.66
N PHE A 122 -11.27 3.59 -10.45
CA PHE A 122 -11.46 4.96 -10.91
C PHE A 122 -11.58 5.92 -9.73
N LEU A 123 -10.74 6.96 -9.73
CA LEU A 123 -10.84 8.05 -8.78
C LEU A 123 -11.88 9.05 -9.28
N ALA A 124 -12.88 9.36 -8.47
CA ALA A 124 -13.96 10.27 -8.83
C ALA A 124 -14.37 11.13 -7.63
N SER A 125 -15.03 12.26 -7.89
CA SER A 125 -15.62 13.06 -6.81
C SER A 125 -16.75 12.28 -6.11
N PRO A 126 -17.03 12.53 -4.82
CA PRO A 126 -18.15 11.90 -4.11
C PRO A 126 -19.50 11.86 -4.87
N PRO A 127 -20.00 12.93 -5.54
CA PRO A 127 -21.25 12.83 -6.30
C PRO A 127 -21.14 11.90 -7.52
N LEU A 128 -19.97 11.82 -8.19
CA LEU A 128 -19.76 10.86 -9.26
C LEU A 128 -19.70 9.41 -8.75
N VAL A 129 -19.17 9.18 -7.54
CA VAL A 129 -19.25 7.85 -6.90
C VAL A 129 -20.71 7.43 -6.75
N VAL A 130 -21.59 8.33 -6.32
CA VAL A 130 -23.03 8.06 -6.21
C VAL A 130 -23.64 7.80 -7.60
N ALA A 131 -23.34 8.63 -8.59
CA ALA A 131 -23.85 8.45 -9.96
C ALA A 131 -23.48 7.09 -10.56
N TYR A 132 -22.22 6.68 -10.45
CA TYR A 132 -21.76 5.37 -10.93
C TYR A 132 -22.32 4.20 -10.13
N ALA A 133 -22.64 4.39 -8.84
CA ALA A 133 -23.34 3.38 -8.06
C ALA A 133 -24.78 3.17 -8.57
N LEU A 134 -25.49 4.25 -8.88
CA LEU A 134 -26.84 4.20 -9.45
C LEU A 134 -26.83 3.53 -10.84
N ALA A 135 -25.89 3.91 -11.70
CA ALA A 135 -25.73 3.30 -13.03
C ALA A 135 -25.32 1.82 -12.94
N GLY A 136 -24.45 1.47 -12.00
CA GLY A 136 -23.94 0.11 -11.79
C GLY A 136 -22.86 -0.33 -12.79
N THR A 137 -22.47 0.54 -13.73
CA THR A 137 -21.43 0.30 -14.75
C THR A 137 -20.59 1.57 -14.96
N THR A 138 -19.31 1.41 -15.33
CA THR A 138 -18.47 2.51 -15.85
C THR A 138 -18.49 2.57 -17.38
N ASP A 139 -19.06 1.55 -18.02
CA ASP A 139 -19.29 1.50 -19.46
C ASP A 139 -20.66 2.13 -19.75
N ILE A 140 -20.72 3.45 -19.64
CA ILE A 140 -21.90 4.30 -19.83
C ILE A 140 -21.44 5.68 -20.28
N ASP A 141 -22.14 6.30 -21.23
CA ASP A 141 -21.99 7.72 -21.47
C ASP A 141 -22.79 8.47 -20.40
N LEU A 142 -22.16 8.75 -19.26
CA LEU A 142 -22.81 9.36 -18.10
C LEU A 142 -23.45 10.73 -18.39
N VAL A 143 -23.09 11.38 -19.51
CA VAL A 143 -23.66 12.67 -19.93
C VAL A 143 -24.99 12.47 -20.65
N ASN A 144 -25.08 11.47 -21.53
CA ASN A 144 -26.19 11.31 -22.45
C ASN A 144 -27.12 10.14 -22.11
N ASP A 145 -26.60 9.09 -21.49
CA ASP A 145 -27.35 7.88 -21.17
C ASP A 145 -28.15 8.03 -19.87
N PRO A 146 -29.34 7.40 -19.77
CA PRO A 146 -30.06 7.31 -18.52
C PRO A 146 -29.28 6.51 -17.47
N ILE A 147 -29.16 7.07 -16.25
CA ILE A 147 -28.57 6.41 -15.08
C ILE A 147 -29.57 5.44 -14.45
N GLY A 148 -30.86 5.71 -14.62
CA GLY A 148 -31.92 4.86 -14.11
C GLY A 148 -33.27 5.20 -14.72
N VAL A 149 -34.30 4.56 -14.18
CA VAL A 149 -35.70 4.77 -14.56
C VAL A 149 -36.46 5.07 -13.28
N ASP A 150 -37.23 6.16 -13.29
CA ASP A 150 -38.01 6.56 -12.11
C ASP A 150 -39.22 5.65 -11.86
N GLY A 151 -39.94 5.89 -10.76
CA GLY A 151 -41.13 5.13 -10.40
C GLY A 151 -42.29 5.23 -11.41
N GLN A 152 -42.23 6.14 -12.38
CA GLN A 152 -43.23 6.29 -13.45
C GLN A 152 -42.76 5.67 -14.78
N GLY A 153 -41.57 5.07 -14.82
CA GLY A 153 -41.01 4.50 -16.04
C GLY A 153 -40.25 5.50 -16.91
N SER A 154 -40.03 6.74 -16.45
CA SER A 154 -39.31 7.75 -17.21
C SER A 154 -37.79 7.61 -17.03
N PRO A 155 -37.01 7.72 -18.13
CA PRO A 155 -35.55 7.75 -18.04
C PRO A 155 -35.06 8.95 -17.21
N VAL A 156 -34.07 8.73 -16.35
CA VAL A 156 -33.45 9.77 -15.53
C VAL A 156 -31.97 9.86 -15.87
N THR A 157 -31.52 11.05 -16.27
CA THR A 157 -30.12 11.33 -16.65
C THR A 157 -29.30 11.87 -15.47
N LEU A 158 -27.99 12.05 -15.64
CA LEU A 158 -27.19 12.74 -14.62
C LEU A 158 -27.65 14.19 -14.41
N ALA A 159 -28.01 14.89 -15.49
CA ALA A 159 -28.43 16.29 -15.45
C ALA A 159 -29.69 16.48 -14.60
N ASP A 160 -30.60 15.50 -14.60
CA ASP A 160 -31.80 15.48 -13.75
C ASP A 160 -31.49 15.44 -12.25
N LEU A 161 -30.34 14.86 -11.87
CA LEU A 161 -29.96 14.58 -10.49
C LEU A 161 -28.91 15.55 -9.95
N TRP A 162 -28.14 16.19 -10.83
CA TRP A 162 -26.97 16.97 -10.45
C TRP A 162 -27.37 18.25 -9.70
N PRO A 163 -26.87 18.46 -8.47
CA PRO A 163 -27.24 19.65 -7.69
C PRO A 163 -26.62 20.92 -8.28
N GLN A 164 -27.36 22.03 -8.14
CA GLN A 164 -26.86 23.34 -8.57
C GLN A 164 -25.79 23.87 -7.59
N GLN A 165 -24.79 24.59 -8.10
CA GLN A 165 -23.72 25.15 -7.27
C GLN A 165 -24.24 26.07 -6.16
N LEU A 166 -25.29 26.85 -6.44
CA LEU A 166 -25.91 27.72 -5.44
C LEU A 166 -26.50 26.93 -4.27
N GLU A 167 -27.14 25.79 -4.56
CA GLU A 167 -27.72 24.93 -3.54
C GLU A 167 -26.64 24.30 -2.65
N ILE A 168 -25.56 23.80 -3.26
CA ILE A 168 -24.40 23.26 -2.52
C ILE A 168 -23.83 24.32 -1.57
N ASN A 169 -23.60 25.55 -2.08
CA ASN A 169 -23.04 26.63 -1.28
C ASN A 169 -23.96 27.02 -0.12
N GLN A 170 -25.28 27.04 -0.34
CA GLN A 170 -26.25 27.31 0.72
C GLN A 170 -26.28 26.20 1.78
N ALA A 171 -26.23 24.93 1.38
CA ALA A 171 -26.17 23.81 2.30
C ALA A 171 -24.90 23.87 3.16
N VAL A 172 -23.74 24.10 2.56
CA VAL A 172 -22.47 24.27 3.29
C VAL A 172 -22.56 25.44 4.27
N ALA A 173 -22.99 26.62 3.82
CA ALA A 173 -23.03 27.83 4.66
C ALA A 173 -23.99 27.70 5.84
N ARG A 174 -25.08 26.93 5.70
CA ARG A 174 -26.08 26.74 6.76
C ARG A 174 -25.67 25.67 7.78
N HIS A 175 -25.16 24.54 7.30
CA HIS A 175 -25.01 23.33 8.12
C HIS A 175 -23.57 23.09 8.61
N VAL A 176 -22.56 23.68 7.98
CA VAL A 176 -21.16 23.49 8.40
C VAL A 176 -20.74 24.60 9.36
N THR A 177 -20.91 24.36 10.66
CA THR A 177 -20.71 25.40 11.68
C THR A 177 -19.44 25.19 12.50
N ARG A 178 -18.85 26.28 12.99
CA ARG A 178 -17.70 26.25 13.92
C ARG A 178 -18.00 25.43 15.18
N GLU A 179 -19.23 25.48 15.67
CA GLU A 179 -19.62 24.83 16.92
C GLU A 179 -19.53 23.31 16.82
N MET A 180 -19.91 22.72 15.67
CA MET A 180 -19.74 21.28 15.43
C MET A 180 -18.28 20.85 15.59
N PHE A 181 -17.33 21.61 15.04
CA PHE A 181 -15.90 21.32 15.21
C PHE A 181 -15.46 21.47 16.67
N ARG A 182 -15.83 22.56 17.35
CA ARG A 182 -15.45 22.77 18.76
C ARG A 182 -15.94 21.64 19.65
N SER A 183 -17.21 21.25 19.48
CA SER A 183 -17.84 20.16 20.22
C SER A 183 -17.13 18.84 19.95
N ARG A 184 -16.99 18.42 18.68
CA ARG A 184 -16.39 17.10 18.34
C ARG A 184 -14.93 16.96 18.73
N TYR A 185 -14.15 18.04 18.66
CA TYR A 185 -12.72 17.97 19.00
C TYR A 185 -12.41 18.22 20.48
N SER A 186 -13.37 18.66 21.29
CA SER A 186 -13.16 18.88 22.74
C SER A 186 -12.78 17.60 23.49
N ASP A 187 -13.32 16.45 23.10
CA ASP A 187 -13.13 15.15 23.76
C ASP A 187 -12.45 14.11 22.83
N VAL A 188 -11.66 14.54 21.84
CA VAL A 188 -11.12 13.62 20.80
C VAL A 188 -10.27 12.47 21.37
N PHE A 189 -9.62 12.67 22.52
CA PHE A 189 -8.79 11.66 23.19
C PHE A 189 -9.55 10.76 24.15
N ARG A 190 -10.82 11.06 24.45
CA ARG A 190 -11.62 10.31 25.42
C ARG A 190 -11.89 8.88 24.93
N GLY A 191 -12.06 8.70 23.62
CA GLY A 191 -12.46 7.42 23.03
C GLY A 191 -13.86 6.99 23.45
N ASP A 192 -14.21 5.73 23.17
CA ASP A 192 -15.41 5.08 23.69
C ASP A 192 -15.10 4.26 24.96
N SER A 193 -16.09 3.54 25.49
CA SER A 193 -15.90 2.72 26.70
C SER A 193 -14.86 1.62 26.48
N GLN A 194 -14.82 1.02 25.29
CA GLN A 194 -13.86 -0.03 24.96
C GLN A 194 -12.42 0.51 24.99
N TRP A 195 -12.19 1.71 24.46
CA TRP A 195 -10.89 2.38 24.53
C TRP A 195 -10.44 2.64 25.97
N GLY A 196 -11.35 3.10 26.83
CA GLY A 196 -11.06 3.35 28.24
C GLY A 196 -10.78 2.09 29.06
N GLU A 197 -11.26 0.92 28.61
CA GLU A 197 -11.09 -0.37 29.27
C GLU A 197 -9.81 -1.13 28.86
N VAL A 198 -9.06 -0.64 27.86
CA VAL A 198 -7.82 -1.29 27.42
C VAL A 198 -6.82 -1.30 28.58
N PRO A 199 -6.39 -2.47 29.06
CA PRO A 199 -5.47 -2.55 30.18
C PRO A 199 -4.11 -1.98 29.79
N VAL A 200 -3.58 -1.09 30.62
CA VAL A 200 -2.26 -0.48 30.41
C VAL A 200 -1.30 -0.90 31.52
N SER A 201 -0.10 -1.32 31.14
CA SER A 201 1.00 -1.54 32.08
C SER A 201 1.82 -0.26 32.23
N ALA A 202 2.08 0.18 33.47
CA ALA A 202 3.00 1.28 33.72
C ALA A 202 4.47 0.83 33.54
N GLY A 203 5.29 1.64 32.88
CA GLY A 203 6.73 1.39 32.75
C GLY A 203 7.37 2.05 31.54
N ASN A 204 8.70 2.15 31.56
CA ASN A 204 9.50 2.73 30.47
C ASN A 204 10.08 1.67 29.51
N ARG A 205 9.79 0.38 29.74
CA ARG A 205 10.22 -0.75 28.91
C ARG A 205 9.00 -1.56 28.51
N PHE A 206 8.90 -1.87 27.22
CA PHE A 206 7.83 -2.72 26.69
C PHE A 206 8.06 -4.18 27.09
N ALA A 207 7.08 -4.80 27.73
CA ALA A 207 7.12 -6.22 28.08
C ALA A 207 6.74 -7.05 26.84
N TRP A 208 7.75 -7.53 26.12
CA TRP A 208 7.53 -8.36 24.93
C TRP A 208 6.88 -9.69 25.30
N ASP A 209 5.84 -10.06 24.56
CA ASP A 209 5.19 -11.36 24.64
C ASP A 209 5.63 -12.23 23.45
N GLU A 210 6.28 -13.35 23.75
CA GLU A 210 6.76 -14.32 22.76
C GLU A 210 5.63 -15.14 22.09
N HIS A 211 4.39 -14.99 22.54
CA HIS A 211 3.22 -15.58 21.87
C HIS A 211 2.45 -14.57 21.03
N SER A 212 2.72 -13.26 21.17
CA SER A 212 2.02 -12.23 20.41
C SER A 212 2.24 -12.39 18.90
N THR A 213 1.15 -12.51 18.15
CA THR A 213 1.22 -12.52 16.67
C THR A 213 1.10 -11.11 16.07
N TYR A 214 1.00 -10.07 16.91
CA TYR A 214 0.85 -8.66 16.51
C TYR A 214 2.08 -7.80 16.80
N VAL A 215 2.73 -7.99 17.95
CA VAL A 215 3.85 -7.16 18.40
C VAL A 215 5.02 -8.04 18.83
N ARG A 216 6.13 -8.00 18.08
CA ARG A 216 7.35 -8.79 18.32
C ARG A 216 8.58 -7.90 18.36
N ARG A 217 9.53 -8.23 19.24
CA ARG A 217 10.83 -7.52 19.32
C ARG A 217 11.58 -7.71 17.99
N PRO A 218 11.82 -6.65 17.20
CA PRO A 218 12.53 -6.79 15.94
C PRO A 218 14.04 -6.98 16.16
N PRO A 219 14.76 -7.65 15.23
CA PRO A 219 16.17 -8.00 15.39
C PRO A 219 17.13 -6.85 14.97
N TYR A 220 16.63 -5.61 14.83
CA TYR A 220 17.39 -4.48 14.26
C TYR A 220 18.69 -4.15 15.01
N PHE A 221 18.81 -4.56 16.27
CA PHE A 221 19.91 -4.20 17.15
C PHE A 221 20.71 -5.41 17.67
N ASP A 222 20.36 -6.64 17.29
CA ASP A 222 20.92 -7.86 17.90
C ASP A 222 22.44 -8.02 17.73
N HIS A 223 23.01 -7.40 16.69
CA HIS A 223 24.45 -7.38 16.41
C HIS A 223 25.03 -5.96 16.37
N MET A 224 24.35 -5.00 16.99
CA MET A 224 24.78 -3.61 16.96
C MET A 224 25.92 -3.36 17.95
N GLU A 225 27.10 -3.04 17.44
CA GLU A 225 28.22 -2.57 18.23
C GLU A 225 28.12 -1.07 18.57
N ARG A 226 28.75 -0.66 19.68
CA ARG A 226 28.76 0.74 20.14
C ARG A 226 29.40 1.66 19.11
N THR A 227 30.51 1.24 18.50
CA THR A 227 31.17 1.96 17.41
C THR A 227 30.73 1.41 16.05
N PRO A 228 30.46 2.26 15.04
CA PRO A 228 30.18 1.78 13.69
C PRO A 228 31.37 1.04 13.10
N GLY A 229 31.09 -0.04 12.35
CA GLY A 229 32.10 -0.73 11.56
C GLY A 229 32.53 0.09 10.33
N GLN A 230 33.57 -0.37 9.64
CA GLN A 230 33.97 0.21 8.36
C GLN A 230 33.03 -0.24 7.23
N LEU A 231 32.81 0.64 6.25
CA LEU A 231 32.15 0.27 5.00
C LEU A 231 32.96 -0.80 4.28
N LYS A 232 32.29 -1.80 3.72
CA LYS A 232 32.91 -2.93 3.01
C LYS A 232 32.33 -3.06 1.62
N ALA A 233 33.13 -3.62 0.71
CA ALA A 233 32.62 -4.12 -0.57
C ALA A 233 31.57 -5.20 -0.34
N ILE A 234 30.60 -5.31 -1.25
CA ILE A 234 29.61 -6.40 -1.25
C ILE A 234 30.08 -7.42 -2.29
N THR A 235 30.52 -8.59 -1.84
CA THR A 235 31.10 -9.61 -2.72
C THR A 235 30.14 -10.77 -2.95
N SER A 236 30.18 -11.34 -4.14
CA SER A 236 29.44 -12.55 -4.50
C SER A 236 27.93 -12.47 -4.26
N ALA A 237 27.33 -11.30 -4.49
CA ALA A 237 25.91 -11.09 -4.28
C ALA A 237 25.04 -11.74 -5.37
N ARG A 238 23.84 -12.17 -4.98
CA ARG A 238 22.83 -12.77 -5.86
C ARG A 238 21.62 -11.87 -6.03
N VAL A 239 20.99 -11.94 -7.19
CA VAL A 239 19.74 -11.22 -7.45
C VAL A 239 18.59 -11.99 -6.79
N LEU A 240 17.87 -11.32 -5.89
CA LEU A 240 16.67 -11.87 -5.25
C LEU A 240 15.43 -11.63 -6.11
N ALA A 241 15.36 -10.46 -6.76
CA ALA A 241 14.29 -10.08 -7.66
C ALA A 241 14.80 -9.17 -8.78
N LEU A 242 14.35 -9.42 -10.01
CA LEU A 242 14.57 -8.59 -11.18
C LEU A 242 13.22 -8.04 -11.64
N LEU A 243 13.01 -6.74 -11.40
CA LEU A 243 11.72 -6.09 -11.49
C LEU A 243 11.68 -5.05 -12.63
N GLY A 244 10.47 -4.73 -13.08
CA GLY A 244 10.25 -3.71 -14.11
C GLY A 244 10.14 -2.28 -13.56
N ASP A 245 9.48 -1.43 -14.34
CA ASP A 245 9.19 -0.04 -14.00
C ASP A 245 8.05 0.09 -12.97
N SER A 246 8.00 1.25 -12.31
CA SER A 246 6.93 1.73 -11.44
C SER A 246 6.52 0.74 -10.34
N ILE A 247 7.50 0.03 -9.78
CA ILE A 247 7.30 -0.88 -8.65
C ILE A 247 6.91 -0.07 -7.41
N THR A 248 5.62 -0.05 -7.11
CA THR A 248 5.08 0.64 -5.92
C THR A 248 5.54 0.01 -4.60
N THR A 249 5.50 0.77 -3.50
CA THR A 249 5.70 0.20 -2.16
C THR A 249 4.59 -0.77 -1.72
N ASP A 250 3.44 -0.81 -2.41
CA ASP A 250 2.44 -1.87 -2.23
C ASP A 250 2.90 -3.19 -2.86
N HIS A 251 3.71 -3.16 -3.93
CA HIS A 251 4.35 -4.36 -4.49
C HIS A 251 5.44 -4.89 -3.53
N ILE A 252 6.26 -3.99 -2.98
CA ILE A 252 7.38 -4.33 -2.09
C ILE A 252 6.90 -4.78 -0.70
N SER A 253 5.89 -4.12 -0.14
CA SER A 253 5.36 -4.42 1.19
C SER A 253 3.84 -4.21 1.18
N PRO A 254 3.04 -5.21 0.74
CA PRO A 254 1.58 -5.11 0.71
C PRO A 254 1.01 -4.79 2.09
N ALA A 255 -0.14 -4.12 2.12
CA ALA A 255 -0.86 -3.79 3.36
C ALA A 255 -2.21 -4.52 3.50
N GLY A 256 -2.70 -5.14 2.41
CA GLY A 256 -4.01 -5.77 2.35
C GLY A 256 -4.04 -7.19 2.94
N ALA A 257 -4.95 -8.00 2.40
CA ALA A 257 -5.20 -9.36 2.88
C ALA A 257 -3.97 -10.28 2.77
N ILE A 258 -3.87 -11.23 3.71
CA ILE A 258 -2.85 -12.28 3.74
C ILE A 258 -3.47 -13.55 3.16
N GLN A 259 -2.84 -14.13 2.13
CA GLN A 259 -3.30 -15.40 1.55
C GLN A 259 -2.89 -16.59 2.42
N ALA A 260 -3.75 -17.59 2.56
CA ALA A 260 -3.51 -18.72 3.46
C ALA A 260 -2.35 -19.63 3.03
N ASP A 261 -2.11 -19.72 1.73
CA ASP A 261 -1.00 -20.44 1.11
C ASP A 261 0.29 -19.63 1.02
N SER A 262 0.28 -18.34 1.39
CA SER A 262 1.49 -17.51 1.43
C SER A 262 2.37 -17.85 2.65
N PRO A 263 3.69 -17.55 2.61
CA PRO A 263 4.57 -17.80 3.76
C PRO A 263 4.06 -17.17 5.06
N ALA A 264 3.52 -15.95 4.99
CA ALA A 264 2.94 -15.27 6.15
C ALA A 264 1.66 -15.95 6.66
N GLY A 265 0.82 -16.46 5.77
CA GLY A 265 -0.38 -17.22 6.11
C GLY A 265 -0.06 -18.55 6.77
N GLN A 266 0.95 -19.27 6.27
CA GLN A 266 1.44 -20.51 6.87
C GLN A 266 1.99 -20.26 8.27
N TYR A 267 2.85 -19.24 8.43
CA TYR A 267 3.37 -18.84 9.75
C TYR A 267 2.24 -18.54 10.76
N LEU A 268 1.20 -17.81 10.35
CA LEU A 268 0.06 -17.51 11.23
C LEU A 268 -0.70 -18.77 11.63
N GLN A 269 -0.92 -19.71 10.72
CA GLN A 269 -1.56 -21.00 11.01
C GLN A 269 -0.74 -21.87 11.95
N GLU A 270 0.58 -21.94 11.74
CA GLU A 270 1.50 -22.65 12.64
C GLU A 270 1.49 -22.07 14.07
N HIS A 271 1.15 -20.78 14.21
CA HIS A 271 0.98 -20.10 15.49
C HIS A 271 -0.48 -20.09 15.99
N GLY A 272 -1.33 -20.94 15.44
CA GLY A 272 -2.71 -21.14 15.89
C GLY A 272 -3.68 -20.01 15.54
N VAL A 273 -3.34 -19.12 14.60
CA VAL A 273 -4.23 -18.07 14.13
C VAL A 273 -5.12 -18.62 13.02
N GLU A 274 -6.44 -18.54 13.22
CA GLU A 274 -7.40 -18.95 12.19
C GLU A 274 -7.42 -17.96 11.02
N ARG A 275 -7.81 -18.43 9.83
CA ARG A 275 -7.84 -17.61 8.60
C ARG A 275 -8.68 -16.33 8.75
N ALA A 276 -9.79 -16.41 9.48
CA ALA A 276 -10.64 -15.24 9.75
C ALA A 276 -9.91 -14.14 10.54
N ASP A 277 -8.92 -14.53 11.35
CA ASP A 277 -8.15 -13.66 12.24
C ASP A 277 -6.78 -13.27 11.68
N PHE A 278 -6.43 -13.68 10.46
CA PHE A 278 -5.19 -13.21 9.80
C PHE A 278 -5.13 -11.68 9.75
N ASN A 279 -6.29 -11.05 9.58
CA ASN A 279 -6.43 -9.61 9.39
C ASN A 279 -5.64 -9.19 8.13
N SER A 280 -4.92 -8.07 8.17
CA SER A 280 -4.17 -7.54 7.03
C SER A 280 -2.68 -7.41 7.35
N TYR A 281 -1.82 -7.41 6.33
CA TYR A 281 -0.39 -7.08 6.51
C TYR A 281 -0.21 -5.73 7.23
N GLY A 282 -1.06 -4.74 6.93
CA GLY A 282 -1.04 -3.45 7.61
C GLY A 282 -1.21 -3.55 9.13
N SER A 283 -2.11 -4.43 9.58
CA SER A 283 -2.34 -4.70 11.01
C SER A 283 -1.18 -5.45 11.69
N ARG A 284 -0.39 -6.18 10.91
CA ARG A 284 0.71 -7.03 11.39
C ARG A 284 2.07 -6.32 11.42
N ARG A 285 2.11 -5.00 11.19
CA ARG A 285 3.35 -4.19 11.14
C ARG A 285 4.18 -4.18 12.42
N GLY A 286 3.59 -4.53 13.57
CA GLY A 286 4.32 -4.71 14.82
C GLY A 286 5.06 -6.06 14.91
N ASN A 287 4.81 -6.98 13.97
CA ASN A 287 5.38 -8.31 13.94
C ASN A 287 6.28 -8.49 12.71
N HIS A 288 7.59 -8.47 12.92
CA HIS A 288 8.55 -8.61 11.84
C HIS A 288 8.51 -9.98 11.16
N GLU A 289 8.15 -11.05 11.86
CA GLU A 289 8.04 -12.40 11.29
C GLU A 289 7.01 -12.45 10.15
N VAL A 290 5.87 -11.79 10.35
CA VAL A 290 4.81 -11.69 9.33
C VAL A 290 5.23 -10.74 8.21
N MET A 291 5.81 -9.59 8.56
CA MET A 291 6.11 -8.55 7.57
C MET A 291 7.28 -8.91 6.64
N VAL A 292 8.29 -9.64 7.14
CA VAL A 292 9.38 -10.16 6.29
C VAL A 292 8.85 -11.18 5.30
N ARG A 293 7.99 -12.10 5.76
CA ARG A 293 7.28 -13.07 4.89
C ARG A 293 6.34 -12.40 3.88
N GLY A 294 5.79 -11.24 4.24
CA GLY A 294 4.97 -10.41 3.35
C GLY A 294 5.76 -9.55 2.37
N THR A 295 7.08 -9.46 2.50
CA THR A 295 7.90 -8.59 1.64
C THR A 295 7.99 -9.19 0.24
N PHE A 296 7.67 -8.38 -0.77
CA PHE A 296 7.47 -8.77 -2.17
C PHE A 296 6.33 -9.78 -2.40
N ALA A 297 5.46 -10.03 -1.42
CA ALA A 297 4.37 -11.01 -1.53
C ALA A 297 3.10 -10.47 -2.20
N ASN A 298 3.17 -9.32 -2.89
CA ASN A 298 2.00 -8.77 -3.58
C ASN A 298 1.61 -9.69 -4.75
N ILE A 299 0.32 -10.04 -4.81
CA ILE A 299 -0.24 -10.97 -5.82
C ILE A 299 -0.08 -10.52 -7.28
N ARG A 300 0.26 -9.24 -7.52
CA ARG A 300 0.48 -8.65 -8.86
C ARG A 300 1.93 -8.35 -9.16
N LEU A 301 2.85 -8.69 -8.26
CA LEU A 301 4.27 -8.54 -8.54
C LEU A 301 4.64 -9.45 -9.71
N ARG A 302 5.38 -8.90 -10.67
CA ARG A 302 5.96 -9.64 -11.79
C ARG A 302 7.48 -9.57 -11.68
N ASN A 303 8.10 -10.73 -11.59
CA ASN A 303 9.55 -10.88 -11.46
C ASN A 303 10.09 -11.57 -12.70
N ALA A 304 11.01 -10.91 -13.42
CA ALA A 304 11.60 -11.45 -14.63
C ALA A 304 12.41 -12.73 -14.39
N MET A 305 12.81 -13.00 -13.14
CA MET A 305 13.46 -14.27 -12.77
C MET A 305 12.50 -15.47 -12.76
N ALA A 306 11.19 -15.25 -12.64
CA ALA A 306 10.16 -16.29 -12.60
C ALA A 306 9.08 -16.03 -13.68
N PRO A 307 9.44 -16.12 -14.98
CA PRO A 307 8.55 -15.78 -16.07
C PRO A 307 7.28 -16.65 -16.07
N GLY A 308 6.14 -16.05 -16.36
CA GLY A 308 4.84 -16.73 -16.36
C GLY A 308 4.14 -16.79 -15.01
N THR A 309 4.76 -16.27 -13.95
CA THR A 309 4.13 -16.15 -12.61
C THR A 309 3.65 -14.73 -12.32
N GLU A 310 2.61 -14.61 -11.49
CA GLU A 310 2.25 -13.38 -10.77
C GLU A 310 2.28 -13.67 -9.27
N GLY A 311 2.80 -12.74 -8.48
CA GLY A 311 2.93 -12.89 -7.03
C GLY A 311 4.37 -12.77 -6.54
N GLY A 312 4.58 -13.12 -5.26
CA GLY A 312 5.90 -13.09 -4.62
C GLY A 312 6.82 -14.24 -5.00
N TRP A 313 6.97 -14.50 -6.29
CA TRP A 313 7.77 -15.60 -6.84
C TRP A 313 9.14 -15.12 -7.32
N THR A 314 10.12 -16.02 -7.23
CA THR A 314 11.46 -15.85 -7.82
C THR A 314 12.03 -17.22 -8.18
N THR A 315 13.22 -17.22 -8.79
CA THR A 315 13.96 -18.43 -9.10
C THR A 315 15.28 -18.42 -8.35
N PHE A 316 15.49 -19.41 -7.49
CA PHE A 316 16.68 -19.54 -6.65
C PHE A 316 17.93 -19.85 -7.49
N GLN A 317 19.06 -19.24 -7.15
CA GLN A 317 20.31 -19.34 -7.89
C GLN A 317 21.52 -19.60 -6.99
N PRO A 318 22.41 -20.56 -7.32
CA PRO A 318 22.29 -21.52 -8.41
C PRO A 318 21.24 -22.60 -8.10
N GLY A 319 20.56 -23.11 -9.12
CA GLY A 319 19.65 -24.25 -8.96
C GLY A 319 18.43 -24.18 -9.88
N GLY A 320 17.92 -22.98 -10.14
CA GLY A 320 16.80 -22.78 -11.06
C GLY A 320 15.44 -23.19 -10.47
N GLU A 321 15.37 -23.46 -9.16
CA GLU A 321 14.12 -23.81 -8.49
C GLU A 321 13.25 -22.56 -8.30
N GLN A 322 12.01 -22.62 -8.78
CA GLN A 322 11.04 -21.56 -8.56
C GLN A 322 10.41 -21.68 -7.16
N MET A 323 10.48 -20.62 -6.38
CA MET A 323 9.97 -20.58 -5.01
C MET A 323 9.52 -19.16 -4.62
N THR A 324 8.99 -18.99 -3.40
CA THR A 324 8.66 -17.65 -2.94
C THR A 324 9.93 -16.83 -2.68
N ILE A 325 9.84 -15.50 -2.80
CA ILE A 325 10.95 -14.60 -2.51
C ILE A 325 11.43 -14.75 -1.06
N TYR A 326 10.52 -15.01 -0.13
CA TYR A 326 10.87 -15.27 1.27
C TYR A 326 11.70 -16.56 1.42
N ASP A 327 11.27 -17.67 0.82
CA ASP A 327 11.97 -18.96 0.94
C ASP A 327 13.36 -18.92 0.28
N ALA A 328 13.47 -18.21 -0.86
CA ALA A 328 14.75 -17.97 -1.50
C ALA A 328 15.69 -17.17 -0.59
N ALA A 329 15.19 -16.11 0.05
CA ALA A 329 15.96 -15.30 0.99
C ALA A 329 16.42 -16.10 2.22
N VAL A 330 15.57 -16.98 2.76
CA VAL A 330 15.93 -17.91 3.85
C VAL A 330 17.05 -18.85 3.41
N SER A 331 16.96 -19.41 2.20
CA SER A 331 17.98 -20.30 1.64
C SER A 331 19.32 -19.58 1.43
N TYR A 332 19.31 -18.32 0.99
CA TYR A 332 20.51 -17.50 0.88
C TYR A 332 21.11 -17.11 2.23
N ALA A 333 20.26 -16.82 3.22
CA ALA A 333 20.71 -16.49 4.57
C ALA A 333 21.49 -17.65 5.20
N ALA A 334 21.10 -18.90 4.96
CA ALA A 334 21.81 -20.10 5.45
C ALA A 334 23.26 -20.21 4.95
N THR A 335 23.59 -19.55 3.83
CA THR A 335 24.95 -19.53 3.25
C THR A 335 25.65 -18.18 3.41
N GLY A 336 25.02 -17.21 4.07
CA GLY A 336 25.55 -15.85 4.21
C GLY A 336 25.64 -15.07 2.89
N THR A 337 24.86 -15.45 1.88
CA THR A 337 24.90 -14.83 0.55
C THR A 337 24.25 -13.44 0.59
N ALA A 338 24.99 -12.40 0.15
CA ALA A 338 24.44 -11.06 0.04
C ALA A 338 23.42 -10.98 -1.11
N LEU A 339 22.34 -10.20 -0.93
CA LEU A 339 21.28 -10.10 -1.92
C LEU A 339 21.17 -8.71 -2.54
N LEU A 340 20.75 -8.70 -3.81
CA LEU A 340 20.43 -7.51 -4.59
C LEU A 340 18.99 -7.55 -5.07
N VAL A 341 18.36 -6.39 -5.13
CA VAL A 341 17.15 -6.21 -5.94
C VAL A 341 17.52 -5.30 -7.11
N ILE A 342 17.11 -5.71 -8.31
CA ILE A 342 17.30 -4.92 -9.53
C ILE A 342 15.94 -4.51 -10.06
N GLY A 343 15.78 -3.27 -10.50
CA GLY A 343 14.50 -2.73 -10.97
C GLY A 343 14.64 -1.70 -12.09
N GLY A 344 13.50 -1.30 -12.65
CA GLY A 344 13.42 -0.23 -13.65
C GLY A 344 13.28 1.16 -13.03
N LYS A 345 12.47 2.00 -13.65
CA LYS A 345 12.22 3.40 -13.26
C LYS A 345 11.20 3.50 -12.12
N GLU A 346 11.21 4.62 -11.40
CA GLU A 346 10.23 4.98 -10.37
C GLU A 346 10.09 3.92 -9.26
N TYR A 347 11.20 3.25 -8.92
CA TYR A 347 11.21 2.19 -7.92
C TYR A 347 10.85 2.73 -6.54
N GLY A 348 9.83 2.13 -5.93
CA GLY A 348 9.32 2.52 -4.62
C GLY A 348 8.25 3.62 -4.65
N THR A 349 7.51 3.77 -5.74
CA THR A 349 6.44 4.78 -5.82
C THR A 349 5.28 4.53 -4.85
N GLY A 350 4.58 5.60 -4.45
CA GLY A 350 3.36 5.52 -3.66
C GLY A 350 3.54 5.75 -2.15
N SER A 351 3.29 4.72 -1.33
CA SER A 351 3.16 4.89 0.13
C SER A 351 4.50 5.10 0.83
N SER A 352 4.54 5.94 1.86
CA SER A 352 5.73 6.22 2.68
C SER A 352 6.13 5.09 3.65
N ARG A 353 5.61 3.86 3.46
CA ARG A 353 5.79 2.76 4.43
C ARG A 353 7.26 2.34 4.48
N ASP A 354 7.86 2.45 5.66
CA ASP A 354 9.25 2.05 5.89
C ASP A 354 9.45 0.54 5.85
N TRP A 355 8.39 -0.25 6.05
CA TRP A 355 8.39 -1.71 5.88
C TRP A 355 8.83 -2.17 4.49
N ALA A 356 8.69 -1.33 3.45
CA ALA A 356 9.27 -1.64 2.14
C ALA A 356 10.81 -1.70 2.17
N ALA A 357 11.46 -0.92 3.04
CA ALA A 357 12.92 -0.97 3.24
C ALA A 357 13.31 -1.95 4.35
N LYS A 358 12.57 -1.97 5.48
CA LYS A 358 12.83 -2.91 6.59
C LYS A 358 12.72 -4.36 6.11
N GLY A 359 11.67 -4.66 5.33
CA GLY A 359 11.46 -5.97 4.74
C GLY A 359 12.62 -6.40 3.86
N ALA A 360 13.01 -5.56 2.89
CA ALA A 360 14.14 -5.84 2.01
C ALA A 360 15.45 -6.07 2.80
N SER A 361 15.76 -5.19 3.76
CA SER A 361 16.94 -5.30 4.63
C SER A 361 16.94 -6.61 5.43
N LEU A 362 15.79 -6.97 6.03
CA LEU A 362 15.63 -8.20 6.82
C LEU A 362 15.61 -9.48 5.98
N LEU A 363 15.25 -9.41 4.69
CA LEU A 363 15.46 -10.50 3.73
C LEU A 363 16.95 -10.68 3.36
N GLY A 364 17.84 -9.77 3.78
CA GLY A 364 19.27 -9.83 3.47
C GLY A 364 19.70 -8.99 2.26
N VAL A 365 18.80 -8.16 1.70
CA VAL A 365 19.15 -7.24 0.61
C VAL A 365 20.14 -6.19 1.10
N LYS A 366 21.30 -6.12 0.44
CA LYS A 366 22.40 -5.19 0.77
C LYS A 366 22.44 -3.97 -0.15
N ALA A 367 21.98 -4.12 -1.39
CA ALA A 367 21.83 -2.99 -2.30
C ALA A 367 20.62 -3.16 -3.23
N VAL A 368 20.12 -2.04 -3.71
CA VAL A 368 19.07 -1.96 -4.73
C VAL A 368 19.62 -1.19 -5.91
N LEU A 369 19.60 -1.78 -7.11
CA LEU A 369 20.12 -1.18 -8.35
C LEU A 369 18.98 -0.95 -9.34
N VAL A 370 18.66 0.30 -9.63
CA VAL A 370 17.47 0.68 -10.42
C VAL A 370 17.80 1.75 -11.46
N GLU A 371 16.88 2.02 -12.39
CA GLU A 371 17.05 3.17 -13.29
C GLU A 371 16.73 4.49 -12.59
N SER A 372 15.70 4.51 -11.72
CA SER A 372 15.42 5.65 -10.87
C SER A 372 14.64 5.30 -9.61
N PHE A 373 14.88 6.01 -8.52
CA PHE A 373 14.12 5.89 -7.29
C PHE A 373 13.03 6.94 -7.12
N GLU A 374 11.96 6.55 -6.43
CA GLU A 374 11.08 7.49 -5.77
C GLU A 374 11.65 7.99 -4.42
N ARG A 375 11.49 9.29 -4.16
CA ARG A 375 12.28 10.03 -3.17
C ARG A 375 12.19 9.43 -1.76
N ILE A 376 10.97 9.12 -1.29
CA ILE A 376 10.75 8.61 0.07
C ILE A 376 11.33 7.21 0.23
N HIS A 377 11.17 6.35 -0.78
CA HIS A 377 11.65 4.98 -0.70
C HIS A 377 13.18 4.92 -0.68
N ARG A 378 13.86 5.73 -1.50
CA ARG A 378 15.33 5.92 -1.45
C ARG A 378 15.80 6.24 -0.03
N SER A 379 15.16 7.22 0.62
CA SER A 379 15.50 7.63 1.99
C SER A 379 15.29 6.49 2.99
N ASN A 380 14.22 5.72 2.85
CA ASN A 380 13.94 4.57 3.73
C ASN A 380 14.98 3.46 3.58
N LEU A 381 15.46 3.18 2.35
CA LEU A 381 16.52 2.19 2.10
C LEU A 381 17.81 2.56 2.84
N ILE A 382 18.23 3.83 2.72
CA ILE A 382 19.40 4.37 3.45
C ILE A 382 19.19 4.26 4.96
N GLY A 383 18.00 4.61 5.44
CA GLY A 383 17.62 4.49 6.85
C GLY A 383 17.71 3.06 7.39
N MET A 384 17.67 2.05 6.52
CA MET A 384 17.82 0.63 6.86
C MET A 384 19.18 0.05 6.44
N GLY A 385 20.15 0.89 6.09
CA GLY A 385 21.51 0.46 5.71
C GLY A 385 21.60 -0.24 4.36
N VAL A 386 20.57 -0.16 3.52
CA VAL A 386 20.58 -0.72 2.15
C VAL A 386 21.13 0.33 1.20
N LEU A 387 22.12 -0.05 0.39
CA LEU A 387 22.78 0.86 -0.55
C LEU A 387 21.90 1.12 -1.79
N PRO A 388 21.41 2.36 -2.03
CA PRO A 388 20.67 2.68 -3.23
C PRO A 388 21.63 3.05 -4.37
N LEU A 389 21.55 2.30 -5.46
CA LEU A 389 22.33 2.50 -6.67
C LEU A 389 21.40 2.78 -7.84
N GLU A 390 21.80 3.72 -8.69
CA GLU A 390 21.17 3.93 -9.99
C GLU A 390 22.13 3.50 -11.11
N PHE A 391 21.58 2.95 -12.19
CA PHE A 391 22.34 2.76 -13.43
C PHE A 391 22.88 4.12 -13.93
N ALA A 392 24.01 4.09 -14.64
CA ALA A 392 24.48 5.28 -15.34
C ALA A 392 23.47 5.71 -16.43
N ASP A 393 23.54 6.96 -16.88
CA ASP A 393 22.58 7.49 -17.85
C ASP A 393 22.56 6.66 -19.14
N GLY A 394 21.37 6.20 -19.54
CA GLY A 394 21.18 5.33 -20.71
C GLY A 394 21.48 3.84 -20.47
N GLN A 395 21.86 3.43 -19.26
CA GLN A 395 22.00 2.02 -18.87
C GLN A 395 20.76 1.52 -18.13
N SER A 396 20.49 0.22 -18.29
CA SER A 396 19.45 -0.51 -17.58
C SER A 396 19.83 -1.98 -17.45
N ALA A 397 19.02 -2.75 -16.70
CA ALA A 397 19.15 -4.20 -16.67
C ALA A 397 19.09 -4.82 -18.09
N GLN A 398 18.22 -4.28 -18.95
CA GLN A 398 18.08 -4.75 -20.34
C GLN A 398 19.33 -4.44 -21.17
N SER A 399 19.87 -3.21 -21.13
CA SER A 399 21.05 -2.85 -21.94
C SER A 399 22.32 -3.59 -21.50
N LEU A 400 22.36 -4.01 -20.23
CA LEU A 400 23.45 -4.81 -19.66
C LEU A 400 23.24 -6.32 -19.82
N GLU A 401 22.06 -6.72 -20.33
CA GLU A 401 21.58 -8.10 -20.47
C GLU A 401 21.63 -8.87 -19.15
N ILE A 402 21.17 -8.23 -18.07
CA ILE A 402 21.05 -8.85 -16.75
C ILE A 402 19.85 -9.79 -16.76
N SER A 403 20.09 -11.06 -16.46
CA SER A 403 19.08 -12.12 -16.39
C SER A 403 18.68 -12.50 -14.95
N GLY A 404 19.50 -12.13 -13.97
CA GLY A 404 19.35 -12.53 -12.57
C GLY A 404 20.12 -13.80 -12.19
N THR A 405 20.74 -14.47 -13.16
CA THR A 405 21.59 -15.66 -12.92
C THR A 405 23.02 -15.31 -12.53
N GLU A 406 23.41 -14.06 -12.74
CA GLU A 406 24.77 -13.57 -12.55
C GLU A 406 25.14 -13.45 -11.06
N VAL A 407 26.44 -13.29 -10.81
CA VAL A 407 27.02 -12.94 -9.51
C VAL A 407 27.53 -11.50 -9.59
N PHE A 408 27.28 -10.72 -8.54
CA PHE A 408 27.66 -9.30 -8.50
C PHE A 408 28.64 -9.02 -7.37
N ASP A 409 29.74 -8.35 -7.71
CA ASP A 409 30.66 -7.74 -6.77
C ASP A 409 30.54 -6.22 -6.88
N LEU A 410 30.13 -5.56 -5.80
CA LEU A 410 30.03 -4.11 -5.69
C LEU A 410 31.26 -3.61 -4.93
N ALA A 411 31.95 -2.62 -5.48
CA ALA A 411 33.10 -2.00 -4.83
C ALA A 411 32.73 -1.45 -3.43
N GLN A 412 33.75 -1.15 -2.62
CA GLN A 412 33.54 -0.50 -1.33
C GLN A 412 33.03 0.93 -1.56
N PRO A 413 31.88 1.33 -0.98
CA PRO A 413 31.41 2.71 -1.06
C PRO A 413 32.36 3.66 -0.32
N VAL A 414 32.60 4.82 -0.92
CA VAL A 414 33.39 5.91 -0.32
C VAL A 414 32.42 6.97 0.19
N VAL A 415 32.62 7.45 1.42
CA VAL A 415 31.78 8.50 2.01
C VAL A 415 31.82 9.76 1.15
N GLY A 416 30.64 10.24 0.73
CA GLY A 416 30.50 11.37 -0.20
C GLY A 416 30.77 11.02 -1.67
N GLY A 417 31.09 9.77 -1.99
CA GLY A 417 31.29 9.30 -3.35
C GLY A 417 29.96 9.24 -4.12
N THR A 418 29.99 9.66 -5.38
CA THR A 418 28.79 9.72 -6.24
C THR A 418 28.67 8.54 -7.19
N GLU A 419 29.71 7.71 -7.29
CA GLU A 419 29.77 6.57 -8.21
C GLU A 419 30.33 5.32 -7.53
N LEU A 420 29.94 4.15 -8.03
CA LEU A 420 30.41 2.85 -7.56
C LEU A 420 30.58 1.92 -8.76
N GLU A 421 31.73 1.26 -8.85
CA GLU A 421 31.94 0.19 -9.81
C GLU A 421 31.19 -1.08 -9.38
N VAL A 422 30.50 -1.70 -10.32
CA VAL A 422 29.85 -2.99 -10.18
C VAL A 422 30.45 -3.95 -11.20
N ARG A 423 30.92 -5.10 -10.71
CA ARG A 423 31.40 -6.21 -11.53
C ARG A 423 30.36 -7.31 -11.54
N MET A 424 29.86 -7.64 -12.72
CA MET A 424 28.93 -8.73 -12.97
C MET A 424 29.68 -9.91 -13.60
N THR A 425 29.51 -11.10 -13.04
CA THR A 425 30.05 -12.35 -13.57
C THR A 425 28.89 -13.24 -14.03
N ARG A 426 28.81 -13.52 -15.33
CA ARG A 426 27.79 -14.37 -15.93
C ARG A 426 28.06 -15.86 -15.67
N ALA A 427 27.05 -16.70 -15.89
CA ALA A 427 27.15 -18.15 -15.71
C ALA A 427 28.19 -18.81 -16.63
N ASP A 428 28.46 -18.21 -17.80
CA ASP A 428 29.51 -18.62 -18.74
C ASP A 428 30.92 -18.12 -18.38
N GLY A 429 31.05 -17.40 -17.25
CA GLY A 429 32.30 -16.83 -16.78
C GLY A 429 32.67 -15.48 -17.39
N ILE A 430 31.85 -14.92 -18.31
CA ILE A 430 32.09 -13.59 -18.86
C ILE A 430 31.92 -12.55 -17.75
N ILE A 431 32.94 -11.72 -17.58
CA ILE A 431 32.96 -10.63 -16.61
C ILE A 431 32.70 -9.32 -17.34
N ARG A 432 31.77 -8.53 -16.80
CA ARG A 432 31.49 -7.16 -17.26
C ARG A 432 31.49 -6.22 -16.07
N SER A 433 32.26 -5.14 -16.15
CA SER A 433 32.21 -4.05 -15.19
C SER A 433 31.43 -2.86 -15.76
N PHE A 434 30.70 -2.16 -14.89
CA PHE A 434 30.02 -0.92 -15.23
C PHE A 434 29.94 0.00 -14.01
N MET A 435 29.83 1.30 -14.25
CA MET A 435 29.67 2.31 -13.21
C MET A 435 28.20 2.51 -12.89
N THR A 436 27.90 2.73 -11.60
CA THR A 436 26.58 3.08 -11.08
C THR A 436 26.67 4.39 -10.30
N LYS A 437 25.56 5.10 -10.19
CA LYS A 437 25.43 6.30 -9.35
C LYS A 437 25.06 5.89 -7.94
N VAL A 438 25.79 6.39 -6.94
CA VAL A 438 25.46 6.20 -5.52
C VAL A 438 24.43 7.23 -5.12
N ARG A 439 23.25 6.79 -4.69
CA ARG A 439 22.11 7.65 -4.38
C ARG A 439 21.97 7.94 -2.90
N ILE A 440 23.10 8.29 -2.27
CA ILE A 440 23.19 8.86 -0.93
C ILE A 440 23.55 10.33 -1.12
N ASP A 441 22.53 11.18 -1.08
CA ASP A 441 22.56 12.51 -1.70
C ASP A 441 23.04 13.59 -0.72
N THR A 442 23.14 13.30 0.58
CA THR A 442 23.54 14.29 1.59
C THR A 442 24.54 13.74 2.60
N PRO A 443 25.37 14.58 3.26
CA PRO A 443 26.26 14.14 4.33
C PRO A 443 25.54 13.45 5.49
N LYS A 444 24.32 13.90 5.83
CA LYS A 444 23.53 13.29 6.91
C LYS A 444 23.01 11.89 6.54
N GLU A 445 22.68 11.67 5.27
CA GLU A 445 22.33 10.33 4.78
C GLU A 445 23.55 9.39 4.84
N TRP A 446 24.75 9.90 4.57
CA TRP A 446 26.00 9.15 4.77
C TRP A 446 26.22 8.79 6.25
N ASP A 447 25.96 9.70 7.19
CA ASP A 447 26.02 9.38 8.63
C ASP A 447 25.13 8.17 8.96
N TYR A 448 23.90 8.14 8.45
CA TYR A 448 22.98 7.02 8.67
C TYR A 448 23.51 5.72 8.05
N TYR A 449 23.93 5.77 6.79
CA TYR A 449 24.43 4.59 6.09
C TYR A 449 25.67 3.99 6.76
N CYS A 450 26.65 4.82 7.13
CA CYS A 450 27.87 4.41 7.85
C CYS A 450 27.55 3.78 9.22
N ASN A 451 26.41 4.12 9.81
CA ASN A 451 25.95 3.55 11.06
C ASN A 451 25.18 2.23 10.89
N GLY A 452 24.94 1.77 9.66
CA GLY A 452 24.07 0.63 9.37
C GLY A 452 22.57 0.98 9.39
N GLY A 453 22.24 2.27 9.36
CA GLY A 453 20.87 2.78 9.35
C GLY A 453 20.64 3.93 10.36
N ILE A 454 19.47 4.56 10.25
CA ILE A 454 19.07 5.67 11.10
C ILE A 454 18.83 5.24 12.55
N LEU A 455 18.26 4.04 12.77
CA LEU A 455 18.00 3.55 14.12
C LEU A 455 19.30 3.27 14.90
N PRO A 456 20.29 2.53 14.36
CA PRO A 456 21.59 2.42 15.00
C PRO A 456 22.30 3.77 15.24
N TYR A 457 22.24 4.69 14.26
CA TYR A 457 22.78 6.04 14.44
C TYR A 457 22.18 6.73 15.67
N MET A 458 20.86 6.78 15.75
CA MET A 458 20.16 7.44 16.87
C MET A 458 20.47 6.78 18.22
N VAL A 459 20.53 5.45 18.28
CA VAL A 459 20.87 4.76 19.53
C VAL A 459 22.29 5.11 19.98
N ARG A 460 23.28 5.19 19.08
CA ARG A 460 24.64 5.62 19.45
C ARG A 460 24.66 7.05 19.97
N GLN A 461 23.93 7.97 19.34
CA GLN A 461 23.82 9.36 19.79
C GLN A 461 23.15 9.53 21.16
N LEU A 462 22.35 8.56 21.61
CA LEU A 462 21.73 8.56 22.95
C LEU A 462 22.60 7.90 24.03
N LEU A 463 23.64 7.16 23.63
CA LEU A 463 24.60 6.51 24.53
C LEU A 463 25.84 7.37 24.83
N ASP A 464 26.02 8.43 24.04
CA ASP A 464 26.96 9.53 24.27
C ASP A 464 26.29 10.60 25.13
#